data_AF-A0A1Q7LPC9-F1
#
_entry.id   AF-A0A1Q7LPC9-F1
#
_cell.length_a   1.000
_cell.length_b   1.000
_cell.length_c   1.000
_cell.angle_alpha   90.00
_cell.angle_beta   90.00
_cell.angle_gamma   90.00
#
_symmetry.space_group_name_H-M   'P 1'
#
loop_
_entity.id
_entity.type
_entity.pdbx_description
1 polymer ?
#
loop_
_entity_poly.entity_id
_entity_poly.type
_entity_poly.pdbx_seq_one_letter_code
_entity_poly.pdbx_strand_id
1 'polypeptide(L)'
;MSWIVTDLWKALWDSRRQYEDALHEGKVQAFAVINEIASEVGSKWGVFLQLNFPPGQEIPGPSKLGRRDLSILAYRDRKKFEGITEQDLREHLQPLNPVSFDKAGFGYEGLRVKLSSGRIDCLPGGVHVWCELTADVLVFLNWLFENAYGLREN
;
A
#
# COMPACT_ATOMS: atom_id res chain seq x y z
N MET A 1 5.87 7.63 -11.43
CA MET A 1 4.64 7.50 -10.60
C MET A 1 4.35 6.02 -10.43
N SER A 2 3.71 5.60 -9.33
CA SER A 2 3.40 4.17 -9.13
C SER A 2 2.06 3.80 -9.77
N TRP A 3 2.09 2.87 -10.71
CA TRP A 3 1.00 2.54 -11.62
C TRP A 3 -0.25 2.05 -10.88
N ILE A 4 -0.13 1.05 -10.00
CA ILE A 4 -1.24 0.55 -9.17
C ILE A 4 -1.82 1.67 -8.29
N VAL A 5 -0.95 2.49 -7.68
CA VAL A 5 -1.38 3.58 -6.78
C VAL A 5 -2.05 4.72 -7.56
N THR A 6 -1.55 5.03 -8.75
CA THR A 6 -2.13 6.04 -9.64
C THR A 6 -3.51 5.61 -10.13
N ASP A 7 -3.68 4.36 -10.51
CA ASP A 7 -4.99 3.80 -10.87
C ASP A 7 -5.97 3.83 -9.70
N LEU A 8 -5.49 3.51 -8.49
CA LEU A 8 -6.28 3.63 -7.27
C LEU A 8 -6.75 5.07 -7.06
N TRP A 9 -5.85 6.05 -7.12
CA TRP A 9 -6.20 7.46 -6.94
C TRP A 9 -7.19 7.94 -7.98
N LYS A 10 -7.03 7.51 -9.24
CA LYS A 10 -7.97 7.82 -10.30
C LYS A 10 -9.36 7.23 -10.01
N ALA A 11 -9.43 5.94 -9.66
CA ALA A 11 -10.68 5.27 -9.35
C ALA A 11 -11.41 5.91 -8.15
N LEU A 12 -10.67 6.23 -7.08
CA LEU A 12 -11.22 6.93 -5.92
C LEU A 12 -11.72 8.34 -6.28
N TRP A 13 -11.02 9.06 -7.16
CA TRP A 13 -11.47 10.37 -7.59
C TRP A 13 -12.74 10.30 -8.44
N ASP A 14 -12.77 9.38 -9.40
CA ASP A 14 -13.89 9.22 -10.34
C ASP A 14 -15.16 8.74 -9.62
N SER A 15 -15.00 7.86 -8.63
CA SER A 15 -16.09 7.31 -7.82
C SER A 15 -16.41 8.14 -6.55
N ARG A 16 -15.89 9.37 -6.43
CA ARG A 16 -15.97 10.15 -5.18
C ARG A 16 -17.36 10.34 -4.60
N ARG A 17 -18.35 10.57 -5.47
CA ARG A 17 -19.75 10.71 -5.04
C ARG A 17 -20.26 9.48 -4.30
N GLN A 18 -19.83 8.28 -4.70
CA GLN A 18 -20.32 7.03 -4.12
C GLN A 18 -19.96 6.90 -2.64
N TYR A 19 -18.70 7.17 -2.28
CA TYR A 19 -18.30 7.10 -0.87
C TYR A 19 -18.65 8.36 -0.07
N GLU A 20 -18.80 9.51 -0.72
CA GLU A 20 -19.35 10.71 -0.08
C GLU A 20 -20.81 10.49 0.33
N ASP A 21 -21.62 9.89 -0.55
CA ASP A 21 -23.00 9.50 -0.25
C ASP A 21 -23.03 8.46 0.88
N ALA A 22 -22.19 7.42 0.81
CA ALA A 22 -22.07 6.41 1.86
C ALA A 22 -21.59 6.99 3.21
N LEU A 23 -20.85 8.10 3.22
CA LEU A 23 -20.42 8.78 4.44
C LEU A 23 -21.59 9.35 5.22
N HIS A 24 -22.66 9.76 4.54
CA HIS A 24 -23.90 10.20 5.18
C HIS A 24 -24.63 9.07 5.91
N GLU A 25 -24.47 7.83 5.42
CA GLU A 25 -25.02 6.63 6.06
C GLU A 25 -24.14 6.16 7.23
N GLY A 26 -22.82 6.35 7.13
CA GLY A 26 -21.88 6.12 8.21
C GLY A 26 -20.48 5.78 7.75
N LYS A 27 -19.51 5.88 8.67
CA LYS A 27 -18.09 5.58 8.36
C LYS A 27 -17.87 4.14 7.88
N VAL A 28 -18.60 3.18 8.45
CA VAL A 28 -18.48 1.76 8.07
C VAL A 28 -18.90 1.54 6.62
N GLN A 29 -20.01 2.14 6.20
CA GLN A 29 -20.51 2.11 4.83
C GLN A 29 -19.52 2.76 3.88
N ALA A 30 -19.01 3.96 4.21
CA ALA A 30 -17.97 4.60 3.40
C ALA A 30 -16.71 3.73 3.27
N PHE A 31 -16.24 3.10 4.35
CA PHE A 31 -15.08 2.20 4.29
C PHE A 31 -15.31 0.98 3.41
N ALA A 32 -16.52 0.43 3.41
CA ALA A 32 -16.88 -0.69 2.54
C ALA A 32 -16.81 -0.28 1.06
N VAL A 33 -17.47 0.83 0.69
CA VAL A 33 -17.47 1.36 -0.69
C VAL A 33 -16.04 1.71 -1.16
N ILE A 34 -15.25 2.37 -0.30
CA ILE A 34 -13.87 2.73 -0.64
C ILE A 34 -13.01 1.49 -0.90
N ASN A 35 -13.16 0.45 -0.09
CA ASN A 35 -12.40 -0.79 -0.29
C ASN A 35 -12.94 -1.68 -1.41
N GLU A 36 -14.22 -1.55 -1.78
CA GLU A 36 -14.77 -2.15 -2.99
C GLU A 36 -14.10 -1.54 -4.23
N ILE A 37 -14.02 -0.21 -4.31
CA ILE A 37 -13.29 0.50 -5.38
C ILE A 37 -11.82 0.06 -5.43
N ALA A 38 -11.16 -0.04 -4.27
CA ALA A 38 -9.78 -0.51 -4.20
C ALA A 38 -9.63 -1.96 -4.68
N SER A 39 -10.57 -2.84 -4.30
CA SER A 39 -10.62 -4.25 -4.73
C SER A 39 -10.77 -4.40 -6.24
N GLU A 40 -11.60 -3.57 -6.89
CA GLU A 40 -11.73 -3.55 -8.34
C GLU A 40 -10.42 -3.17 -9.03
N VAL A 41 -9.70 -2.17 -8.50
CA VAL A 41 -8.38 -1.78 -9.02
C VAL A 41 -7.37 -2.91 -8.79
N GLY A 42 -7.31 -3.47 -7.58
CA GLY A 42 -6.42 -4.58 -7.26
C GLY A 42 -6.64 -5.78 -8.20
N SER A 43 -7.89 -6.11 -8.49
CA SER A 43 -8.26 -7.21 -9.39
C SER A 43 -7.68 -7.05 -10.80
N LYS A 44 -7.62 -5.82 -11.34
CA LYS A 44 -6.99 -5.53 -12.66
C LYS A 44 -5.49 -5.80 -12.67
N TRP A 45 -4.85 -5.65 -11.50
CA TRP A 45 -3.42 -5.84 -11.31
C TRP A 45 -3.06 -7.21 -10.71
N GLY A 46 -4.05 -8.08 -10.46
CA GLY A 46 -3.82 -9.39 -9.85
C GLY A 46 -3.36 -9.32 -8.39
N VAL A 47 -3.67 -8.23 -7.68
CA VAL A 47 -3.30 -8.02 -6.27
C VAL A 47 -4.54 -7.74 -5.41
N PHE A 48 -4.44 -8.01 -4.12
CA PHE A 48 -5.41 -7.49 -3.15
C PHE A 48 -4.96 -6.09 -2.70
N LEU A 49 -5.85 -5.11 -2.84
CA LEU A 49 -5.60 -3.71 -2.52
C LEU A 49 -6.60 -3.24 -1.48
N GLN A 50 -6.11 -2.65 -0.39
CA GLN A 50 -6.96 -2.21 0.72
C GLN A 50 -6.46 -0.92 1.34
N LEU A 51 -7.35 0.06 1.47
CA LEU A 51 -7.13 1.22 2.33
C LEU A 51 -7.46 0.85 3.77
N ASN A 52 -6.52 1.16 4.65
CA ASN A 52 -6.66 0.93 6.07
C ASN A 52 -7.09 2.23 6.75
N PHE A 53 -8.01 2.11 7.71
CA PHE A 53 -8.51 3.24 8.49
C PHE A 53 -8.24 2.98 9.97
N PRO A 54 -7.04 3.32 10.48
CA PRO A 54 -6.70 3.19 11.89
C PRO A 54 -7.76 3.83 12.80
N PRO A 55 -8.07 3.22 13.96
CA PRO A 55 -9.07 3.76 14.89
C PRO A 55 -8.78 5.22 15.25
N GLY A 56 -9.82 6.04 15.28
CA GLY A 56 -9.73 7.46 15.63
C GLY A 56 -9.30 8.39 14.48
N GLN A 57 -8.99 7.86 13.30
CA GLN A 57 -8.79 8.71 12.12
C GLN A 57 -10.12 9.12 11.48
N GLU A 58 -10.16 10.36 10.99
CA GLU A 58 -11.24 10.82 10.10
C GLU A 58 -11.01 10.30 8.69
N ILE A 59 -12.11 10.13 7.95
CA ILE A 59 -12.02 9.79 6.54
C ILE A 59 -11.50 11.03 5.81
N PRO A 60 -10.34 10.98 5.15
CA PRO A 60 -9.82 12.12 4.43
C PRO A 60 -10.76 12.50 3.28
N GLY A 61 -10.87 13.80 2.99
CA GLY A 61 -11.63 14.26 1.82
C GLY A 61 -11.06 13.71 0.50
N PRO A 62 -11.82 13.81 -0.61
CA PRO A 62 -11.49 13.15 -1.89
C PRO A 62 -10.08 13.40 -2.42
N SER A 63 -9.52 14.59 -2.21
CA SER A 63 -8.17 14.95 -2.69
C SER A 63 -7.04 14.25 -1.93
N LYS A 64 -7.31 13.75 -0.72
CA LYS A 64 -6.34 13.11 0.18
C LYS A 64 -6.60 11.61 0.37
N LEU A 65 -7.73 11.09 -0.09
CA LEU A 65 -8.07 9.68 0.04
C LEU A 65 -7.09 8.80 -0.76
N GLY A 66 -6.69 7.67 -0.17
CA GLY A 66 -5.73 6.74 -0.75
C GLY A 66 -4.27 7.21 -0.74
N ARG A 67 -3.94 8.36 -0.15
CA ARG A 67 -2.57 8.88 -0.07
C ARG A 67 -1.75 8.34 1.10
N ARG A 68 -2.33 7.47 1.94
CA ARG A 68 -1.67 6.86 3.10
C ARG A 68 -2.37 5.57 3.50
N ASP A 69 -1.72 4.82 4.37
CA ASP A 69 -2.30 3.66 5.07
C ASP A 69 -2.85 2.60 4.09
N LEU A 70 -2.00 2.10 3.20
CA LEU A 70 -2.34 1.22 2.07
C LEU A 70 -1.71 -0.17 2.23
N SER A 71 -2.50 -1.23 2.03
CA SER A 71 -2.04 -2.62 1.94
C SER A 71 -2.12 -3.12 0.50
N ILE A 72 -1.05 -3.75 0.01
CA ILE A 72 -0.96 -4.33 -1.34
C ILE A 72 -0.42 -5.75 -1.21
N LEU A 73 -1.25 -6.76 -1.44
CA LEU A 73 -0.87 -8.17 -1.29
C LEU A 73 -0.86 -8.87 -2.64
N ALA A 74 0.30 -9.39 -3.04
CA ALA A 74 0.48 -10.11 -4.30
C ALA A 74 0.45 -11.64 -4.09
N TYR A 75 0.99 -12.14 -2.97
CA TYR A 75 1.12 -13.58 -2.72
C TYR A 75 0.80 -13.93 -1.27
N ARG A 76 -0.47 -14.18 -0.96
CA ARG A 76 -0.97 -14.34 0.42
C ARG A 76 -0.13 -15.26 1.34
N ASP A 77 0.42 -16.34 0.80
CA ASP A 77 1.12 -17.37 1.58
C ASP A 77 2.65 -17.43 1.36
N ARG A 78 3.21 -16.47 0.63
CA ARG A 78 4.64 -16.46 0.30
C ARG A 78 5.46 -16.06 1.54
N LYS A 79 6.43 -16.92 1.91
CA LYS A 79 7.31 -16.72 3.09
C LYS A 79 8.71 -16.21 2.77
N LYS A 80 9.10 -16.24 1.49
CA LYS A 80 10.43 -15.85 1.00
C LYS A 80 10.33 -15.04 -0.27
N PHE A 81 11.22 -14.07 -0.44
CA PHE A 81 11.27 -13.31 -1.69
C PHE A 81 11.81 -14.17 -2.83
N GLU A 82 11.31 -13.94 -4.03
CA GLU A 82 11.87 -14.49 -5.26
C GLU A 82 12.60 -13.35 -5.97
N GLY A 83 13.90 -13.50 -6.23
CA GLY A 83 14.67 -12.54 -7.03
C GLY A 83 15.32 -11.39 -6.26
N ILE A 84 14.96 -11.15 -4.99
CA ILE A 84 15.59 -10.13 -4.13
C ILE A 84 15.95 -10.67 -2.75
N THR A 85 16.80 -9.94 -2.04
CA THR A 85 17.24 -10.19 -0.67
C THR A 85 16.79 -9.08 0.29
N GLU A 86 16.90 -9.31 1.60
CA GLU A 86 16.69 -8.25 2.59
C GLU A 86 17.68 -7.08 2.45
N GLN A 87 18.88 -7.32 1.91
CA GLN A 87 19.85 -6.27 1.66
C GLN A 87 19.37 -5.36 0.52
N ASP A 88 18.83 -5.93 -0.56
CA ASP A 88 18.24 -5.17 -1.66
C ASP A 88 17.10 -4.26 -1.15
N LEU A 89 16.24 -4.78 -0.25
CA LEU A 89 15.20 -3.98 0.40
C LEU A 89 15.79 -2.78 1.16
N ARG A 90 16.85 -3.00 1.96
CA ARG A 90 17.49 -1.93 2.74
C ARG A 90 18.05 -0.84 1.86
N GLU A 91 18.72 -1.21 0.78
CA GLU A 91 19.31 -0.27 -0.17
C GLU A 91 18.25 0.61 -0.84
N HIS A 92 17.13 0.03 -1.27
CA HIS A 92 16.05 0.77 -1.92
C HIS A 92 15.17 1.56 -0.94
N LEU A 93 15.20 1.22 0.34
CA LEU A 93 14.52 1.97 1.40
C LEU A 93 15.39 3.08 2.00
N GLN A 94 16.71 3.05 1.78
CA GLN A 94 17.65 4.05 2.31
C GLN A 94 17.29 5.50 1.93
N PRO A 95 16.82 5.81 0.69
CA PRO A 95 16.39 7.16 0.31
C PRO A 95 15.23 7.70 1.17
N LEU A 96 14.44 6.82 1.81
CA LEU A 96 13.35 7.22 2.69
C LEU A 96 13.82 7.73 4.07
N ASN A 97 15.14 7.78 4.31
CA ASN A 97 15.75 8.18 5.58
C ASN A 97 15.20 7.37 6.77
N PRO A 98 15.43 6.04 6.77
CA PRO A 98 14.91 5.14 7.79
C PRO A 98 15.44 5.49 9.18
N VAL A 99 14.55 5.52 10.17
CA VAL A 99 14.90 5.63 11.59
C VAL A 99 15.47 4.30 12.09
N SER A 100 14.84 3.19 11.70
CA SER A 100 15.34 1.85 12.00
C SER A 100 14.78 0.80 11.05
N PHE A 101 15.44 -0.34 11.02
CA PHE A 101 14.98 -1.55 10.34
C PHE A 101 14.82 -2.67 11.36
N ASP A 102 13.62 -3.23 11.42
CA ASP A 102 13.26 -4.39 12.25
C ASP A 102 12.98 -5.59 11.35
N LYS A 103 13.12 -6.81 11.90
CA LYS A 103 12.65 -8.01 11.20
C LYS A 103 11.13 -7.97 11.02
N ALA A 104 10.62 -8.47 9.89
CA ALA A 104 9.19 -8.62 9.63
C ALA A 104 8.45 -9.43 10.72
N GLY A 105 9.15 -10.38 11.35
CA GLY A 105 8.61 -11.24 12.41
C GLY A 105 7.99 -12.53 11.88
N PHE A 106 7.54 -13.40 12.80
CA PHE A 106 6.76 -14.62 12.52
C PHE A 106 7.36 -15.62 11.50
N GLY A 107 8.68 -15.62 11.32
CA GLY A 107 9.36 -16.56 10.42
C GLY A 107 9.24 -16.25 8.93
N TYR A 108 8.76 -15.05 8.58
CA TYR A 108 8.79 -14.53 7.21
C TYR A 108 10.14 -13.84 6.97
N GLU A 109 10.67 -13.97 5.75
CA GLU A 109 11.69 -13.04 5.25
C GLU A 109 11.11 -11.62 5.16
N GLY A 110 12.00 -10.65 5.07
CA GLY A 110 11.64 -9.25 4.88
C GLY A 110 11.77 -8.42 6.13
N LEU A 111 11.40 -7.16 5.99
CA LEU A 111 11.73 -6.17 6.99
C LEU A 111 10.61 -5.16 7.18
N ARG A 112 10.55 -4.66 8.41
CA ARG A 112 9.78 -3.48 8.78
C ARG A 112 10.75 -2.31 8.82
N VAL A 113 10.46 -1.26 8.08
CA VAL A 113 11.19 0.00 8.16
C VAL A 113 10.36 1.01 8.94
N LYS A 114 10.96 1.63 9.95
CA LYS A 114 10.37 2.76 10.67
C LYS A 114 10.89 4.05 10.05
N LEU A 115 9.96 4.95 9.76
CA LEU A 115 10.20 6.29 9.25
C LEU A 115 9.71 7.31 10.30
N SER A 116 10.14 8.56 10.20
CA SER A 116 9.58 9.62 11.05
C SER A 116 8.07 9.84 10.80
N SER A 117 7.60 9.51 9.59
CA SER A 117 6.20 9.66 9.15
C SER A 117 5.33 8.42 9.35
N GLY A 118 5.89 7.31 9.85
CA GLY A 118 5.16 6.05 10.04
C GLY A 118 6.04 4.82 9.82
N ARG A 119 5.54 3.80 9.13
CA ARG A 119 6.31 2.59 8.82
C ARG A 119 5.90 1.94 7.51
N ILE A 120 6.77 1.11 6.96
CA ILE A 120 6.47 0.22 5.84
C ILE A 120 6.86 -1.21 6.24
N ASP A 121 5.93 -2.14 6.12
CA ASP A 121 6.15 -3.56 6.34
C ASP A 121 6.31 -4.23 4.97
N CYS A 122 7.54 -4.62 4.62
CA CYS A 122 7.88 -5.23 3.33
C CYS A 122 7.98 -6.74 3.51
N LEU A 123 6.96 -7.47 3.03
CA LEU A 123 6.84 -8.92 3.15
C LEU A 123 6.87 -9.58 1.77
N PRO A 124 7.26 -10.86 1.68
CA PRO A 124 7.20 -11.60 0.43
C PRO A 124 5.79 -11.72 -0.15
N GLY A 125 4.78 -11.73 0.73
CA GLY A 125 3.38 -11.79 0.29
C GLY A 125 2.76 -10.45 -0.07
N GLY A 126 3.40 -9.33 0.28
CA GLY A 126 2.84 -8.00 0.07
C GLY A 126 3.50 -6.93 0.92
N VAL A 127 3.08 -5.69 0.71
CA VAL A 127 3.59 -4.52 1.40
C VAL A 127 2.46 -3.79 2.10
N HIS A 128 2.71 -3.38 3.35
CA HIS A 128 1.82 -2.51 4.09
C HIS A 128 2.50 -1.17 4.35
N VAL A 129 1.93 -0.10 3.82
CA VAL A 129 2.41 1.27 3.96
C VAL A 129 1.56 1.98 5.00
N TRP A 130 2.11 2.23 6.19
CA TRP A 130 1.46 2.92 7.30
C TRP A 130 2.00 4.35 7.45
N CYS A 131 2.19 5.03 6.32
CA CYS A 131 2.67 6.41 6.22
C CYS A 131 2.13 7.05 4.94
N GLU A 132 2.50 8.31 4.71
CA GLU A 132 2.15 9.02 3.47
C GLU A 132 2.90 8.43 2.26
N LEU A 133 2.18 8.30 1.14
CA LEU A 133 2.71 7.87 -0.15
C LEU A 133 3.38 9.05 -0.86
N THR A 134 4.57 9.42 -0.40
CA THR A 134 5.42 10.43 -1.04
C THR A 134 5.99 9.92 -2.37
N ALA A 135 6.59 10.81 -3.17
CA ALA A 135 7.23 10.43 -4.43
C ALA A 135 8.26 9.30 -4.26
N ASP A 136 9.09 9.37 -3.21
CA ASP A 136 10.11 8.35 -2.95
C ASP A 136 9.48 7.01 -2.53
N VAL A 137 8.39 7.03 -1.76
CA VAL A 137 7.63 5.81 -1.43
C VAL A 137 7.07 5.18 -2.71
N LEU A 138 6.54 5.98 -3.64
CA LEU A 138 6.04 5.46 -4.92
C LEU A 138 7.16 4.85 -5.78
N VAL A 139 8.35 5.45 -5.77
CA VAL A 139 9.54 4.88 -6.46
C VAL A 139 9.90 3.53 -5.86
N PHE A 140 9.97 3.44 -4.53
CA PHE A 140 10.23 2.17 -3.84
C PHE A 140 9.16 1.11 -4.17
N LEU A 141 7.89 1.47 -4.14
CA LEU A 141 6.79 0.54 -4.45
C LEU A 141 6.91 -0.02 -5.86
N ASN A 142 7.25 0.80 -6.86
CA ASN A 142 7.44 0.32 -8.23
C ASN A 142 8.57 -0.70 -8.33
N TRP A 143 9.72 -0.38 -7.73
CA TRP A 143 10.83 -1.31 -7.69
C TRP A 143 10.43 -2.62 -7.02
N LEU A 144 9.69 -2.57 -5.90
CA LEU A 144 9.22 -3.76 -5.20
C LEU A 144 8.24 -4.57 -6.06
N PHE A 145 7.30 -3.92 -6.74
CA PHE A 145 6.33 -4.58 -7.63
C PHE A 145 7.03 -5.35 -8.75
N GLU A 146 8.00 -4.72 -9.41
CA GLU A 146 8.74 -5.31 -10.52
C GLU A 146 9.67 -6.45 -10.07
N ASN A 147 10.44 -6.21 -9.02
CA ASN A 147 11.58 -7.07 -8.68
C ASN A 147 11.21 -8.14 -7.65
N ALA A 148 10.30 -7.85 -6.72
CA ALA A 148 9.90 -8.79 -5.67
C ALA A 148 8.60 -9.52 -6.00
N TYR A 149 7.68 -8.84 -6.67
CA TYR A 149 6.36 -9.39 -6.97
C TYR A 149 6.15 -9.80 -8.43
N GLY A 150 7.09 -9.47 -9.32
CA GLY A 150 7.02 -9.82 -10.74
C GLY A 150 5.87 -9.14 -11.49
N LEU A 151 5.31 -8.08 -10.93
CA LEU A 151 4.24 -7.31 -11.53
C LEU A 151 4.84 -6.36 -12.57
N ARG A 152 4.16 -6.13 -13.71
CA ARG A 152 4.60 -5.18 -14.74
C ARG A 152 3.49 -4.20 -15.09
N GLU A 153 3.88 -3.01 -15.53
CA GLU A 153 2.95 -2.05 -16.15
C GLU A 153 2.32 -2.70 -17.38
N ASN A 154 0.97 -2.69 -17.42
CA ASN A 154 0.17 -3.25 -18.51
C ASN A 154 0.15 -2.33 -19.73
#